data_AF-A0A226DVW2-F1
#
_entry.id   AF-A0A226DVW2-F1
#
_cell.length_a   1.000
_cell.length_b   1.000
_cell.length_c   1.000
_cell.angle_alpha   90.00
_cell.angle_beta   90.00
_cell.angle_gamma   90.00
#
_symmetry.space_group_name_H-M   'P 1'
#
loop_
_entity.id
_entity.type
_entity.pdbx_description
1 polymer ?
#
loop_
_entity_poly.entity_id
_entity_poly.type
_entity_poly.pdbx_seq_one_letter_code
_entity_poly.pdbx_strand_id
1 'polypeptide(L)'
;MTKNSAKIRTFRLQTVSHLAYCILTLAHLILTDLPRAKRLQGFAFFCIYFVLLCARWDYGKDVAVAQIINSCMDFEKKLVAGKRSLNENLESKLMKLFLQVTFFSVIATAFAIIGLILLDPCLPPFLLSVRDDCGSITWTSALGAQHLTFLLDTWMAFHVLPGGTLEIIYILFVGIVSMLNYFAVIRGDIQEAQGSAEFETCTKVYRNIQILEKMFNGFLMVYLIPVYMLLLPTLQILTQYVSLMMHDEIPMPSFLIFPLVWLNVFVNNIFVITLASWVNNVSTMTFKEQVRAIVHSGVGTRRSALRKGATACAVLKIKFGSNFIDSATPLVIQNFCLAQTVTLILIGGSKKGR
;
A
#
# COMPACT_ATOMS: atom_id res chain seq x y z
N MET A 1 9.84 11.25 15.91
CA MET A 1 8.99 10.46 16.84
C MET A 1 8.65 11.30 18.06
N THR A 2 7.40 11.23 18.52
CA THR A 2 7.01 11.90 19.77
C THR A 2 7.59 11.16 20.97
N LYS A 3 8.27 11.88 21.88
CA LYS A 3 8.71 11.33 23.17
C LYS A 3 7.55 11.25 24.19
N ASN A 4 6.35 11.67 23.81
CA ASN A 4 5.19 11.69 24.69
C ASN A 4 4.67 10.26 24.95
N SER A 5 4.83 9.79 26.18
CA SER A 5 4.42 8.45 26.63
C SER A 5 2.92 8.19 26.49
N ALA A 6 2.08 9.22 26.67
CA ALA A 6 0.64 9.09 26.54
C ALA A 6 0.25 8.79 25.09
N LYS A 7 0.81 9.52 24.11
CA LYS A 7 0.56 9.28 22.67
C LYS A 7 0.97 7.86 22.25
N ILE A 8 2.10 7.40 22.77
CA ILE A 8 2.59 6.03 22.56
C ILE A 8 1.62 4.99 23.12
N ARG A 9 1.13 5.21 24.36
CA ARG A 9 0.17 4.30 25.01
C ARG A 9 -1.13 4.25 24.21
N THR A 10 -1.63 5.39 23.74
CA THR A 10 -2.83 5.48 22.89
C THR A 10 -2.64 4.73 21.58
N PHE A 11 -1.52 4.90 20.89
CA PHE A 11 -1.24 4.17 19.64
C PHE A 11 -1.21 2.65 19.87
N ARG A 12 -0.52 2.19 20.93
CA ARG A 12 -0.48 0.76 21.28
C ARG A 12 -1.86 0.20 21.60
N LEU A 13 -2.67 0.96 22.34
CA LEU A 13 -4.04 0.58 22.63
C LEU A 13 -4.85 0.43 21.34
N GLN A 14 -4.77 1.41 20.42
CA GLN A 14 -5.44 1.33 19.11
C GLN A 14 -5.01 0.10 18.31
N THR A 15 -3.71 -0.20 18.23
CA THR A 15 -3.21 -1.37 17.49
C THR A 15 -3.65 -2.70 18.12
N VAL A 16 -3.64 -2.81 19.45
CA VAL A 16 -4.12 -4.00 20.16
C VAL A 16 -5.64 -4.15 20.01
N SER A 17 -6.40 -3.06 20.11
CA SER A 17 -7.84 -3.06 19.84
C SER A 17 -8.16 -3.49 18.42
N HIS A 18 -7.37 -3.06 17.43
CA HIS A 18 -7.52 -3.48 16.05
C HIS A 18 -7.22 -4.97 15.85
N LEU A 19 -6.16 -5.50 16.46
CA LEU A 19 -5.91 -6.95 16.44
C LEU A 19 -7.07 -7.73 17.07
N ALA A 20 -7.56 -7.30 18.23
CA ALA A 20 -8.68 -7.94 18.90
C ALA A 20 -9.95 -7.91 18.02
N TYR A 21 -10.21 -6.78 17.36
CA TYR A 21 -11.31 -6.63 16.40
C TYR A 21 -11.17 -7.63 15.23
N CYS A 22 -10.00 -7.76 14.61
CA CYS A 22 -9.75 -8.74 13.55
C CYS A 22 -9.96 -10.19 14.03
N ILE A 23 -9.53 -10.53 15.25
CA ILE A 23 -9.74 -11.88 15.81
C ILE A 23 -11.24 -12.14 16.03
N LEU A 24 -11.96 -11.19 16.63
CA LEU A 24 -13.40 -11.33 16.89
C LEU A 24 -14.20 -11.46 15.61
N THR A 25 -13.91 -10.63 14.60
CA THR A 25 -14.57 -10.68 13.29
C THR A 25 -14.28 -11.98 12.55
N LEU A 26 -13.04 -12.47 12.56
CA LEU A 26 -12.70 -13.76 11.97
C LEU A 26 -13.42 -14.92 12.69
N ALA A 27 -13.42 -14.90 14.03
CA ALA A 27 -14.11 -15.91 14.82
C ALA A 27 -15.61 -15.93 14.51
N HIS A 28 -16.26 -14.77 14.42
CA HIS A 28 -17.66 -14.67 14.03
C HIS A 28 -17.92 -15.26 12.64
N LEU A 29 -17.08 -14.95 11.64
CA LEU A 29 -17.25 -15.47 10.28
C LEU A 29 -17.11 -16.99 10.17
N ILE A 30 -16.28 -17.59 11.03
CA ILE A 30 -16.02 -19.03 11.04
C ILE A 30 -17.07 -19.78 11.88
N LEU A 31 -17.43 -19.26 13.05
CA LEU A 31 -18.25 -19.96 14.03
C LEU A 31 -19.76 -19.79 13.81
N THR A 32 -20.19 -18.73 13.12
CA THR A 32 -21.61 -18.45 12.90
C THR A 32 -22.09 -19.03 11.56
N ASP A 33 -23.31 -19.58 11.56
CA ASP A 33 -23.98 -20.07 10.35
C ASP A 33 -24.58 -18.92 9.53
N LEU A 34 -23.69 -18.17 8.87
CA LEU A 34 -24.07 -17.07 8.00
C LEU A 34 -24.41 -17.58 6.59
N PRO A 35 -25.44 -17.01 5.93
CA PRO A 35 -25.65 -17.20 4.50
C PRO A 35 -24.37 -16.90 3.71
N ARG A 36 -24.14 -17.65 2.63
CA ARG A 36 -22.92 -17.55 1.82
C ARG A 36 -22.58 -16.12 1.42
N ALA A 37 -23.59 -15.34 1.00
CA ALA A 37 -23.45 -13.93 0.64
C ALA A 37 -22.90 -13.08 1.79
N LYS A 38 -23.53 -13.19 2.96
CA LYS A 38 -23.11 -12.50 4.19
C LYS A 38 -21.71 -12.92 4.62
N ARG A 39 -21.37 -14.21 4.54
CA ARG A 39 -20.02 -14.71 4.87
C ARG A 39 -18.95 -14.13 3.95
N LEU A 40 -19.17 -14.12 2.63
CA LEU A 40 -18.23 -13.55 1.66
C LEU A 40 -18.11 -12.03 1.80
N GLN A 41 -19.21 -11.36 2.08
CA GLN A 41 -19.23 -9.94 2.40
C GLN A 41 -18.35 -9.64 3.62
N GLY A 42 -18.61 -10.31 4.74
CA GLY A 42 -17.83 -10.11 5.96
C GLY A 42 -16.36 -10.45 5.78
N PHE A 43 -16.05 -11.49 5.01
CA PHE A 43 -14.68 -11.88 4.70
C PHE A 43 -13.93 -10.80 3.89
N ALA A 44 -14.60 -10.11 2.96
CA ALA A 44 -13.98 -9.03 2.19
C ALA A 44 -13.57 -7.86 3.09
N PHE A 45 -14.47 -7.43 3.98
CA PHE A 45 -14.14 -6.41 4.98
C PHE A 45 -13.04 -6.88 5.93
N PHE A 46 -13.10 -8.13 6.42
CA PHE A 46 -12.04 -8.70 7.25
C PHE A 46 -10.67 -8.61 6.56
N CYS A 47 -10.57 -8.98 5.27
CA CYS A 47 -9.33 -8.84 4.50
C CYS A 47 -8.84 -7.38 4.46
N ILE A 48 -9.73 -6.40 4.28
CA ILE A 48 -9.37 -4.97 4.32
C ILE A 48 -8.78 -4.60 5.69
N TYR A 49 -9.50 -4.89 6.78
CA TYR A 49 -9.03 -4.59 8.14
C TYR A 49 -7.70 -5.30 8.44
N PHE A 50 -7.55 -6.55 8.02
CA PHE A 50 -6.33 -7.32 8.24
C PHE A 50 -5.12 -6.77 7.46
N VAL A 51 -5.29 -6.35 6.20
CA VAL A 51 -4.22 -5.65 5.45
C VAL A 51 -3.76 -4.39 6.19
N LEU A 52 -4.72 -3.60 6.66
CA LEU A 52 -4.44 -2.35 7.36
C LEU A 52 -3.82 -2.58 8.74
N LEU A 53 -4.19 -3.69 9.41
CA LEU A 53 -3.57 -4.11 10.66
C LEU A 53 -2.10 -4.43 10.44
N CYS A 54 -1.80 -5.24 9.43
CA CYS A 54 -0.44 -5.62 9.07
C CYS A 54 0.41 -4.40 8.68
N ALA A 55 -0.16 -3.48 7.89
CA ALA A 55 0.53 -2.25 7.51
C ALA A 55 0.84 -1.34 8.70
N ARG A 56 -0.05 -1.31 9.70
CA ARG A 56 0.06 -0.48 10.90
C ARG A 56 0.73 -1.18 12.08
N TRP A 57 1.20 -2.41 11.89
CA TRP A 57 1.71 -3.20 13.00
C TRP A 57 3.09 -2.71 13.44
N ASP A 58 3.09 -1.74 14.37
CA ASP A 58 4.29 -1.19 15.00
C ASP A 58 4.19 -1.23 16.54
N TYR A 59 3.99 -2.42 17.10
CA TYR A 59 3.95 -2.57 18.57
C TYR A 59 5.32 -2.30 19.22
N GLY A 60 6.38 -2.75 18.53
CA GLY A 60 7.78 -2.68 18.94
C GLY A 60 8.37 -1.27 18.92
N LYS A 61 7.68 -0.28 18.32
CA LYS A 61 8.24 1.03 17.97
C LYS A 61 9.49 0.87 17.12
N ASP A 62 9.38 0.11 16.04
CA ASP A 62 10.46 0.02 15.09
C ASP A 62 10.75 1.44 14.57
N VAL A 63 11.91 1.96 14.99
CA VAL A 63 12.35 3.29 14.58
C VAL A 63 12.68 3.30 13.08
N ALA A 64 12.76 2.13 12.43
CA ALA A 64 13.10 1.98 11.02
C ALA A 64 12.23 2.84 10.10
N VAL A 65 10.90 2.84 10.24
CA VAL A 65 10.02 3.63 9.36
C VAL A 65 10.33 5.12 9.47
N ALA A 66 10.35 5.63 10.71
CA ALA A 66 10.64 7.03 10.96
C ALA A 66 12.07 7.40 10.51
N GLN A 67 13.03 6.49 10.69
CA GLN A 67 14.42 6.68 10.26
C GLN A 67 14.54 6.70 8.73
N ILE A 68 13.82 5.85 8.01
CA ILE A 68 13.76 5.85 6.54
C ILE A 68 13.22 7.19 6.05
N ILE A 69 12.08 7.64 6.59
CA ILE A 69 11.46 8.91 6.19
C ILE A 69 12.41 10.08 6.48
N ASN A 70 12.98 10.16 7.68
CA ASN A 70 13.93 11.22 8.01
C ASN A 70 15.18 11.18 7.12
N SER A 71 15.68 9.98 6.81
CA SER A 71 16.85 9.81 5.92
C SER A 71 16.54 10.26 4.49
N CYS A 72 15.34 9.96 3.98
CA CYS A 72 14.88 10.47 2.68
C CYS A 72 14.76 12.01 2.70
N MET A 73 14.16 12.59 3.74
CA MET A 73 14.02 14.04 3.87
C MET A 73 15.39 14.76 3.97
N ASP A 74 16.30 14.22 4.78
CA ASP A 74 17.66 14.76 4.94
C ASP A 74 18.47 14.63 3.65
N PHE A 75 18.31 13.52 2.92
CA PHE A 75 18.92 13.32 1.62
C PHE A 75 18.36 14.28 0.58
N GLU A 76 17.04 14.44 0.51
CA GLU A 76 16.37 15.34 -0.41
C GLU A 76 16.77 16.80 -0.17
N LYS A 77 16.83 17.23 1.10
CA LYS A 77 17.32 18.57 1.46
C LYS A 77 18.74 18.82 0.94
N LYS A 78 19.63 17.83 1.03
CA LYS A 78 21.00 17.91 0.51
C LYS A 78 21.04 17.85 -1.02
N LEU A 79 20.18 17.05 -1.64
CA LEU A 79 20.12 16.84 -3.08
C LEU A 79 19.61 18.10 -3.81
N VAL A 80 18.65 18.80 -3.21
CA VAL A 80 18.01 20.01 -3.78
C VAL A 80 18.76 21.30 -3.39
N ALA A 81 19.59 21.27 -2.34
CA ALA A 81 20.37 22.44 -1.92
C ALA A 81 21.21 23.02 -3.07
N GLY A 82 20.93 24.27 -3.46
CA GLY A 82 21.64 24.98 -4.51
C GLY A 82 21.19 24.65 -5.94
N LYS A 83 20.18 23.80 -6.12
CA LYS A 83 19.61 23.49 -7.44
C LYS A 83 18.32 24.28 -7.70
N ARG A 84 18.03 24.56 -8.97
CA ARG A 84 16.72 25.10 -9.36
C ARG A 84 15.63 24.11 -8.94
N SER A 85 14.48 24.63 -8.54
CA SER A 85 13.31 23.82 -8.20
C SER A 85 13.08 22.76 -9.28
N LEU A 86 12.99 21.49 -8.87
CA LEU A 86 12.67 20.40 -9.77
C LEU A 86 11.32 20.70 -10.42
N ASN A 87 11.33 20.83 -11.75
CA ASN A 87 10.08 20.90 -12.50
C ASN A 87 9.30 19.62 -12.23
N GLU A 88 8.06 19.75 -11.79
CA GLU A 88 7.22 18.60 -11.48
C GLU A 88 7.00 17.77 -12.76
N ASN A 89 7.56 16.56 -12.78
CA ASN A 89 7.28 15.61 -13.85
C ASN A 89 5.81 15.16 -13.80
N LEU A 90 5.31 14.67 -14.95
CA LEU A 90 3.95 14.14 -15.06
C LEU A 90 3.67 13.06 -14.00
N GLU A 91 4.66 12.24 -13.70
CA GLU A 91 4.60 11.17 -12.70
C GLU A 91 4.30 11.70 -11.29
N SER A 92 4.98 12.76 -10.86
CA SER A 92 4.72 13.40 -9.56
C SER A 92 3.34 14.04 -9.50
N LYS A 93 2.88 14.63 -10.62
CA LYS A 93 1.52 15.19 -10.70
C LYS A 93 0.45 14.10 -10.61
N LEU A 94 0.64 13.00 -11.33
CA LEU A 94 -0.23 11.83 -11.28
C LEU A 94 -0.23 11.20 -9.88
N MET A 95 0.93 11.09 -9.23
CA MET A 95 1.01 10.62 -7.85
C MET A 95 0.26 11.55 -6.90
N LYS A 96 0.46 12.87 -6.96
CA LYS A 96 -0.29 13.82 -6.12
C LYS A 96 -1.80 13.68 -6.28
N LEU A 97 -2.27 13.57 -7.53
CA LEU A 97 -3.69 13.33 -7.81
C LEU A 97 -4.16 12.00 -7.20
N PHE A 98 -3.39 10.93 -7.39
CA PHE A 98 -3.68 9.61 -6.82
C PHE A 98 -3.76 9.65 -5.29
N LEU A 99 -2.83 10.34 -4.63
CA LEU A 99 -2.80 10.52 -3.18
C LEU A 99 -4.04 11.27 -2.68
N GLN A 100 -4.44 12.34 -3.37
CA GLN A 100 -5.64 13.11 -3.04
C GLN A 100 -6.90 12.27 -3.20
N VAL A 101 -7.06 11.61 -4.35
CA VAL A 101 -8.22 10.72 -4.62
C VAL A 101 -8.29 9.61 -3.58
N THR A 102 -7.16 8.99 -3.26
CA THR A 102 -7.13 7.90 -2.25
C THR A 102 -7.49 8.43 -0.88
N PHE A 103 -6.98 9.59 -0.47
CA PHE A 103 -7.32 10.20 0.81
C PHE A 103 -8.83 10.45 0.93
N PHE A 104 -9.45 11.09 -0.08
CA PHE A 104 -10.89 11.30 -0.09
C PHE A 104 -11.68 9.99 -0.13
N SER A 105 -11.23 9.00 -0.90
CA SER A 105 -11.86 7.68 -0.99
C SER A 105 -11.86 6.96 0.36
N VAL A 106 -10.77 7.03 1.13
CA VAL A 106 -10.66 6.42 2.47
C VAL A 106 -11.64 7.06 3.44
N ILE A 107 -11.72 8.40 3.44
CA ILE A 107 -12.67 9.13 4.30
C ILE A 107 -14.11 8.79 3.89
N ALA A 108 -14.42 8.81 2.60
CA ALA A 108 -15.74 8.43 2.09
C ALA A 108 -16.11 7.00 2.47
N THR A 109 -15.15 6.06 2.42
CA THR A 109 -15.36 4.66 2.81
C THR A 109 -15.67 4.53 4.30
N ALA A 110 -15.00 5.29 5.17
CA ALA A 110 -15.31 5.30 6.60
C ALA A 110 -16.74 5.77 6.87
N PHE A 111 -17.19 6.84 6.20
CA PHE A 111 -18.58 7.30 6.30
C PHE A 111 -19.58 6.29 5.69
N ALA A 112 -19.23 5.65 4.58
CA ALA A 112 -20.05 4.62 3.97
C ALA A 112 -20.28 3.44 4.93
N ILE A 113 -19.23 2.99 5.64
CA ILE A 113 -19.34 1.93 6.66
C ILE A 113 -20.33 2.33 7.77
N ILE A 114 -20.28 3.57 8.25
CA ILE A 114 -21.24 4.06 9.25
C ILE A 114 -22.66 4.01 8.71
N GLY A 115 -22.86 4.48 7.47
CA GLY A 115 -24.15 4.40 6.79
C GLY A 115 -24.64 2.96 6.64
N LEU A 116 -23.77 2.02 6.30
CA LEU A 116 -24.10 0.59 6.19
C LEU A 116 -24.53 -0.01 7.52
N ILE A 117 -23.84 0.31 8.62
CA ILE A 117 -24.21 -0.19 9.96
C ILE A 117 -25.57 0.38 10.41
N LEU A 118 -25.85 1.65 10.11
CA LEU A 118 -27.12 2.28 10.43
C LEU A 118 -28.30 1.69 9.64
N LEU A 119 -28.05 1.30 8.39
CA LEU A 119 -29.06 0.70 7.50
C LEU A 119 -29.29 -0.79 7.79
N ASP A 120 -28.23 -1.55 8.04
CA ASP A 120 -28.30 -2.98 8.37
C ASP A 120 -27.30 -3.30 9.50
N PRO A 121 -27.74 -3.29 10.78
CA PRO A 121 -26.87 -3.63 11.91
C PRO A 121 -26.47 -5.12 11.92
N CYS A 122 -27.15 -5.97 11.14
CA CYS A 122 -26.83 -7.39 10.97
C CYS A 122 -25.83 -7.64 9.84
N LEU A 123 -25.16 -6.60 9.33
CA LEU A 123 -24.20 -6.71 8.25
C LEU A 123 -22.84 -7.17 8.79
N PRO A 124 -22.33 -8.34 8.40
CA PRO A 124 -20.98 -8.74 8.80
C PRO A 124 -19.93 -7.89 8.06
N PRO A 125 -18.77 -7.64 8.68
CA PRO A 125 -18.26 -8.25 9.91
C PRO A 125 -18.44 -7.35 11.14
N PHE A 126 -19.39 -6.41 11.14
CA PHE A 126 -19.54 -5.44 12.23
C PHE A 126 -19.99 -6.12 13.50
N LEU A 127 -19.57 -5.62 14.66
CA LEU A 127 -19.78 -6.31 15.94
C LEU A 127 -21.27 -6.46 16.29
N LEU A 128 -22.13 -5.56 15.81
CA LEU A 128 -23.58 -5.69 15.95
C LEU A 128 -24.15 -6.96 15.29
N SER A 129 -23.51 -7.47 14.22
CA SER A 129 -23.94 -8.70 13.54
C SER A 129 -23.71 -9.98 14.36
N VAL A 130 -22.93 -9.90 15.45
CA VAL A 130 -22.70 -11.01 16.39
C VAL A 130 -23.93 -11.25 17.29
N ARG A 131 -24.81 -10.25 17.45
CA ARG A 131 -26.00 -10.37 18.30
C ARG A 131 -27.11 -11.11 17.57
N ASP A 132 -27.74 -12.07 18.26
CA ASP A 132 -28.89 -12.81 17.73
C ASP A 132 -30.11 -11.90 17.44
N ASP A 133 -30.24 -10.80 18.19
CA ASP A 133 -31.34 -9.83 18.10
C ASP A 133 -31.03 -8.62 17.20
N CYS A 134 -29.96 -8.66 16.39
CA CYS A 134 -29.52 -7.52 15.59
C CYS A 134 -30.63 -6.92 14.70
N GLY A 135 -31.54 -7.76 14.19
CA GLY A 135 -32.63 -7.32 13.30
C GLY A 135 -33.76 -6.57 14.01
N SER A 136 -33.79 -6.62 15.34
CA SER A 136 -34.77 -5.92 16.18
C SER A 136 -34.26 -4.60 16.75
N ILE A 137 -33.01 -4.22 16.44
CA ILE A 137 -32.37 -3.03 16.98
C ILE A 137 -33.09 -1.77 16.48
N THR A 138 -33.65 -1.00 17.43
CA THR A 138 -34.18 0.34 17.18
C THR A 138 -33.28 1.41 17.80
N TRP A 139 -32.87 2.38 16.99
CA TRP A 139 -32.00 3.50 17.40
C TRP A 139 -32.68 4.55 18.31
N THR A 140 -33.97 4.41 18.60
CA THR A 140 -34.77 5.34 19.42
C THR A 140 -34.79 4.99 20.91
N SER A 141 -34.27 3.82 21.27
CA SER A 141 -34.22 3.34 22.65
C SER A 141 -33.21 4.12 23.50
N ALA A 142 -33.34 4.04 24.83
CA ALA A 142 -32.36 4.59 25.75
C ALA A 142 -30.95 4.04 25.45
N LEU A 143 -29.91 4.78 25.86
CA LEU A 143 -28.51 4.44 25.62
C LEU A 143 -28.15 3.04 26.14
N GLY A 144 -28.24 2.04 25.27
CA GLY A 144 -27.92 0.63 25.54
C GLY A 144 -26.65 0.12 24.84
N ALA A 145 -26.37 -1.18 24.99
CA ALA A 145 -25.19 -1.85 24.45
C ALA A 145 -25.04 -1.73 22.92
N GLN A 146 -26.14 -1.62 22.16
CA GLN A 146 -26.04 -1.40 20.70
C GLN A 146 -25.35 -0.07 20.36
N HIS A 147 -25.60 0.99 21.12
CA HIS A 147 -25.00 2.31 20.86
C HIS A 147 -23.50 2.29 21.14
N LEU A 148 -23.08 1.58 22.19
CA LEU A 148 -21.66 1.40 22.50
C LEU A 148 -20.94 0.58 21.42
N THR A 149 -21.59 -0.48 20.93
CA THR A 149 -21.04 -1.33 19.84
C THR A 149 -20.94 -0.55 18.53
N PHE A 150 -21.98 0.21 18.18
CA PHE A 150 -21.96 1.12 17.02
C PHE A 150 -20.84 2.17 17.13
N LEU A 151 -20.67 2.78 18.30
CA LEU A 151 -19.60 3.75 18.55
C LEU A 151 -18.22 3.10 18.41
N LEU A 152 -18.08 1.85 18.86
CA LEU A 152 -16.85 1.08 18.72
C LEU A 152 -16.56 0.78 17.23
N ASP A 153 -17.51 0.25 16.47
CA ASP A 153 -17.34 -0.01 15.03
C ASP A 153 -17.00 1.27 14.26
N THR A 154 -17.68 2.38 14.59
CA THR A 154 -17.41 3.71 14.01
C THR A 154 -16.01 4.19 14.35
N TRP A 155 -15.60 4.09 15.62
CA TRP A 155 -14.26 4.44 16.05
C TRP A 155 -13.19 3.59 15.37
N MET A 156 -13.43 2.28 15.23
CA MET A 156 -12.58 1.35 14.49
C MET A 156 -12.39 1.81 13.05
N ALA A 157 -13.47 2.07 12.32
CA ALA A 157 -13.42 2.54 10.93
C ALA A 157 -12.61 3.84 10.79
N PHE A 158 -12.85 4.84 11.65
CA PHE A 158 -12.20 6.15 11.57
C PHE A 158 -10.70 6.16 11.86
N HIS A 159 -10.20 5.27 12.72
CA HIS A 159 -8.76 5.25 13.01
C HIS A 159 -8.00 4.19 12.21
N VAL A 160 -8.64 3.06 11.87
CA VAL A 160 -8.01 2.00 11.09
C VAL A 160 -7.85 2.40 9.64
N LEU A 161 -8.92 2.85 8.97
CA LEU A 161 -8.90 3.11 7.53
C LEU A 161 -7.90 4.23 7.18
N PRO A 162 -8.01 5.47 7.71
CA PRO A 162 -6.97 6.48 7.51
C PRO A 162 -5.59 6.04 8.00
N GLY A 163 -5.49 5.45 9.20
CA GLY A 163 -4.20 5.12 9.80
C GLY A 163 -3.39 4.13 8.97
N GLY A 164 -3.99 2.98 8.64
CA GLY A 164 -3.32 1.96 7.84
C GLY A 164 -3.08 2.41 6.39
N THR A 165 -4.04 3.10 5.77
CA THR A 165 -3.87 3.54 4.39
C THR A 165 -2.79 4.62 4.25
N LEU A 166 -2.74 5.59 5.17
CA LEU A 166 -1.67 6.59 5.17
C LEU A 166 -0.29 5.95 5.33
N GLU A 167 -0.16 4.92 6.17
CA GLU A 167 1.10 4.22 6.36
C GLU A 167 1.57 3.50 5.09
N ILE A 168 0.66 2.77 4.43
CA ILE A 168 0.92 2.15 3.12
C ILE A 168 1.35 3.21 2.10
N ILE A 169 0.58 4.29 2.00
CA ILE A 169 0.81 5.36 1.03
C ILE A 169 2.16 6.05 1.24
N TYR A 170 2.42 6.54 2.45
CA TYR A 170 3.61 7.34 2.71
C TYR A 170 4.88 6.50 2.68
N ILE A 171 4.84 5.26 3.14
CA ILE A 171 6.02 4.41 3.09
C ILE A 171 6.20 3.92 1.66
N LEU A 172 5.24 3.19 1.10
CA LEU A 172 5.44 2.51 -0.18
C LEU A 172 5.41 3.48 -1.36
N PHE A 173 4.36 4.30 -1.49
CA PHE A 173 4.10 5.07 -2.71
C PHE A 173 5.00 6.29 -2.78
N VAL A 174 4.99 7.09 -1.71
CA VAL A 174 5.84 8.29 -1.63
C VAL A 174 7.32 7.88 -1.65
N GLY A 175 7.71 6.81 -0.93
CA GLY A 175 9.09 6.30 -0.97
C GLY A 175 9.56 5.91 -2.38
N ILE A 176 8.74 5.17 -3.14
CA ILE A 176 9.05 4.81 -4.54
C ILE A 176 9.17 6.06 -5.42
N VAL A 177 8.22 6.99 -5.35
CA VAL A 177 8.24 8.20 -6.18
C VAL A 177 9.41 9.12 -5.83
N SER A 178 9.76 9.25 -4.54
CA SER A 178 10.95 9.96 -4.11
C SER A 178 12.21 9.38 -4.77
N MET A 179 12.37 8.04 -4.80
CA MET A 179 13.50 7.42 -5.49
C MET A 179 13.53 7.72 -6.99
N LEU A 180 12.38 7.64 -7.67
CA LEU A 180 12.27 7.99 -9.09
C LEU A 180 12.67 9.46 -9.35
N ASN A 181 12.22 10.37 -8.50
CA ASN A 181 12.59 11.79 -8.57
C ASN A 181 14.09 12.00 -8.31
N TYR A 182 14.70 11.26 -7.38
CA TYR A 182 16.15 11.30 -7.17
C TYR A 182 16.92 10.84 -8.41
N PHE A 183 16.41 9.83 -9.13
CA PHE A 183 16.99 9.42 -10.40
C PHE A 183 16.84 10.46 -11.51
N ALA A 184 15.73 11.21 -11.53
CA ALA A 184 15.57 12.31 -12.47
C ALA A 184 16.62 13.41 -12.22
N VAL A 185 16.87 13.77 -10.95
CA VAL A 185 17.90 14.75 -10.57
C VAL A 185 19.29 14.32 -11.01
N ILE A 186 19.72 13.12 -10.59
CA ILE A 186 21.08 12.64 -10.90
C ILE A 186 21.28 12.46 -12.41
N ARG A 187 20.23 12.12 -13.16
CA ARG A 187 20.31 12.02 -14.62
C ARG A 187 20.60 13.38 -15.26
N GLY A 188 19.99 14.45 -14.76
CA GLY A 188 20.33 15.83 -15.15
C GLY A 188 21.80 16.14 -14.85
N ASP A 189 22.26 15.85 -13.62
CA ASP A 189 23.65 16.08 -13.23
C ASP A 189 24.65 15.30 -14.11
N ILE A 190 24.32 14.05 -14.48
CA ILE A 190 25.16 13.21 -15.36
C ILE A 190 25.27 13.82 -16.77
N GLN A 191 24.20 14.45 -17.27
CA GLN A 191 24.18 15.07 -18.58
C GLN A 191 24.96 16.40 -18.62
N GLU A 192 24.96 17.14 -17.51
CA GLU A 192 25.68 18.40 -17.38
C GLU A 192 27.17 18.21 -17.00
N ALA A 193 27.53 17.06 -16.44
CA ALA A 193 28.89 16.76 -16.01
C ALA A 193 29.90 16.72 -17.19
N GLN A 194 30.92 17.56 -17.11
CA GLN A 194 32.05 17.65 -18.04
C GLN A 194 33.33 17.06 -17.41
N GLY A 195 33.44 17.10 -16.09
CA GLY A 195 34.67 16.78 -15.36
C GLY A 195 34.64 15.50 -14.52
N SER A 196 35.83 14.95 -14.25
CA SER A 196 36.01 13.78 -13.38
C SER A 196 35.45 13.97 -11.96
N ALA A 197 35.58 15.17 -11.39
CA ALA A 197 35.05 15.50 -10.06
C ALA A 197 33.51 15.53 -10.00
N GLU A 198 32.85 15.94 -11.09
CA GLU A 198 31.40 15.97 -11.20
C GLU A 198 30.84 14.55 -11.32
N PHE A 199 31.49 13.68 -12.12
CA PHE A 199 31.13 12.26 -12.19
C PHE A 199 31.36 11.51 -10.86
N GLU A 200 32.38 11.89 -10.10
CA GLU A 200 32.60 11.37 -8.74
C GLU A 200 31.45 11.78 -7.82
N THR A 201 31.00 13.03 -7.90
CA THR A 201 29.85 13.54 -7.15
C THR A 201 28.56 12.79 -7.54
N CYS A 202 28.31 12.60 -8.83
CA CYS A 202 27.17 11.80 -9.33
C CYS A 202 27.23 10.36 -8.77
N THR A 203 28.41 9.72 -8.81
CA THR A 203 28.59 8.37 -8.27
C THR A 203 28.29 8.32 -6.76
N LYS A 204 28.71 9.33 -6.01
CA LYS A 204 28.44 9.45 -4.57
C LYS A 204 26.94 9.61 -4.29
N VAL A 205 26.24 10.42 -5.09
CA VAL A 205 24.78 10.57 -4.99
C VAL A 205 24.09 9.23 -5.29
N TYR A 206 24.47 8.53 -6.37
CA TYR A 206 23.90 7.21 -6.70
C TYR A 206 24.06 6.22 -5.55
N ARG A 207 25.25 6.17 -4.93
CA ARG A 207 25.50 5.32 -3.75
C ARG A 207 24.62 5.66 -2.56
N ASN A 208 24.34 6.94 -2.33
CA ASN A 208 23.42 7.34 -1.27
C ASN A 208 21.98 6.85 -1.56
N ILE A 209 21.53 6.91 -2.82
CA ILE A 209 20.22 6.36 -3.22
C ILE A 209 20.20 4.84 -2.99
N GLN A 210 21.29 4.12 -3.27
CA GLN A 210 21.38 2.68 -2.96
C GLN A 210 21.29 2.38 -1.47
N ILE A 211 21.87 3.21 -0.61
CA ILE A 211 21.77 3.04 0.84
C ILE A 211 20.31 3.23 1.27
N LEU A 212 19.63 4.26 0.75
CA LEU A 212 18.20 4.47 1.00
C LEU A 212 17.36 3.29 0.50
N GLU A 213 17.64 2.75 -0.69
CA GLU A 213 16.96 1.56 -1.21
C GLU A 213 17.14 0.33 -0.32
N LYS A 214 18.34 0.11 0.23
CA LYS A 214 18.59 -1.00 1.16
C LYS A 214 17.81 -0.83 2.45
N MET A 215 17.76 0.39 3.00
CA MET A 215 16.97 0.68 4.19
C MET A 215 15.47 0.48 3.91
N PHE A 216 15.01 0.95 2.75
CA PHE A 216 13.64 0.84 2.30
C PHE A 216 13.21 -0.62 2.13
N ASN A 217 14.01 -1.42 1.41
CA ASN A 217 13.78 -2.85 1.24
C ASN A 217 13.86 -3.62 2.56
N GLY A 218 14.75 -3.23 3.48
CA GLY A 218 14.85 -3.86 4.80
C GLY A 218 13.52 -3.84 5.56
N PHE A 219 12.78 -2.74 5.46
CA PHE A 219 11.43 -2.64 6.02
C PHE A 219 10.37 -3.30 5.13
N LEU A 220 10.31 -2.91 3.85
CA LEU A 220 9.25 -3.33 2.94
C LEU A 220 9.20 -4.84 2.69
N MET A 221 10.36 -5.46 2.50
CA MET A 221 10.46 -6.86 2.08
C MET A 221 9.95 -7.83 3.16
N VAL A 222 10.05 -7.44 4.43
CA VAL A 222 9.68 -8.28 5.58
C VAL A 222 8.22 -8.06 5.95
N TYR A 223 7.78 -6.80 5.99
CA TYR A 223 6.49 -6.46 6.59
C TYR A 223 5.41 -6.16 5.55
N LEU A 224 5.68 -5.22 4.64
CA LEU A 224 4.61 -4.64 3.83
C LEU A 224 4.37 -5.39 2.51
N ILE A 225 5.43 -5.68 1.76
CA ILE A 225 5.32 -6.27 0.42
C ILE A 225 4.71 -7.70 0.46
N PRO A 226 5.10 -8.61 1.37
CA PRO A 226 4.48 -9.95 1.42
C PRO A 226 2.98 -9.89 1.67
N VAL A 227 2.56 -9.04 2.61
CA VAL A 227 1.15 -8.79 2.93
C VAL A 227 0.42 -8.23 1.71
N TYR A 228 1.02 -7.25 1.04
CA TYR A 228 0.45 -6.62 -0.15
C TYR A 228 0.30 -7.60 -1.32
N MET A 229 1.33 -8.39 -1.60
CA MET A 229 1.38 -9.37 -2.70
C MET A 229 0.46 -10.56 -2.48
N LEU A 230 0.10 -10.88 -1.22
CA LEU A 230 -0.82 -11.97 -0.90
C LEU A 230 -2.27 -11.48 -0.80
N LEU A 231 -2.49 -10.45 0.01
CA LEU A 231 -3.83 -10.07 0.44
C LEU A 231 -4.53 -9.16 -0.57
N LEU A 232 -3.83 -8.29 -1.30
CA LEU A 232 -4.50 -7.48 -2.32
C LEU A 232 -4.98 -8.31 -3.51
N PRO A 233 -4.20 -9.25 -4.09
CA PRO A 233 -4.74 -10.15 -5.09
C PRO A 233 -5.92 -10.97 -4.58
N THR A 234 -5.85 -11.46 -3.34
CA THR A 234 -6.95 -12.20 -2.70
C THR A 234 -8.21 -11.33 -2.58
N LEU A 235 -8.06 -10.09 -2.12
CA LEU A 235 -9.16 -9.14 -2.01
C LEU A 235 -9.74 -8.81 -3.38
N GLN A 236 -8.89 -8.61 -4.41
CA GLN A 236 -9.32 -8.37 -5.78
C GLN A 236 -10.19 -9.52 -6.31
N ILE A 237 -9.71 -10.76 -6.19
CA ILE A 237 -10.42 -11.97 -6.60
C ILE A 237 -11.78 -12.05 -5.91
N LEU A 238 -11.80 -11.86 -4.59
CA LEU A 238 -13.01 -11.94 -3.79
C LEU A 238 -14.03 -10.88 -4.18
N THR A 239 -13.63 -9.61 -4.25
CA THR A 239 -14.55 -8.52 -4.60
C THR A 239 -15.03 -8.64 -6.04
N GLN A 240 -14.17 -9.07 -6.96
CA GLN A 240 -14.56 -9.31 -8.35
C GLN A 240 -15.58 -10.44 -8.46
N TYR A 241 -15.34 -11.55 -7.75
CA TYR A 241 -16.26 -12.68 -7.69
C TYR A 241 -17.63 -12.27 -7.14
N VAL A 242 -17.66 -11.55 -6.01
CA VAL A 242 -18.92 -11.07 -5.39
C VAL A 242 -19.66 -10.14 -6.34
N SER A 243 -18.96 -9.20 -6.98
CA SER A 243 -19.56 -8.27 -7.95
C SER A 243 -20.20 -8.98 -9.15
N LEU A 244 -19.61 -10.07 -9.63
CA LEU A 244 -20.13 -10.81 -10.78
C LEU A 244 -21.25 -11.78 -10.39
N MET A 245 -21.05 -12.56 -9.33
CA MET A 245 -21.91 -13.71 -9.02
C MET A 245 -23.02 -13.45 -8.00
N MET A 246 -22.93 -12.35 -7.25
CA MET A 246 -23.79 -12.10 -6.08
C MET A 246 -24.54 -10.76 -6.15
N HIS A 247 -24.61 -10.15 -7.34
CA HIS A 247 -25.24 -8.85 -7.52
C HIS A 247 -26.75 -8.85 -7.22
N ASP A 248 -27.43 -9.99 -7.42
CA ASP A 248 -28.84 -10.15 -7.07
C ASP A 248 -29.06 -10.57 -5.60
N GLU A 249 -28.02 -11.11 -4.95
CA GLU A 249 -28.13 -11.67 -3.59
C GLU A 249 -27.82 -10.63 -2.50
N ILE A 250 -27.07 -9.57 -2.83
CA ILE A 250 -26.68 -8.51 -1.88
C ILE A 250 -27.50 -7.25 -2.19
N PRO A 251 -28.32 -6.76 -1.25
CA PRO A 251 -29.13 -5.57 -1.50
C PRO A 251 -28.29 -4.30 -1.64
N MET A 252 -28.81 -3.34 -2.40
CA MET A 252 -28.29 -1.97 -2.41
C MET A 252 -28.63 -1.26 -1.08
N PRO A 253 -27.74 -0.42 -0.52
CA PRO A 253 -26.47 0.06 -1.09
C PRO A 253 -25.26 -0.83 -0.77
N SER A 254 -25.40 -1.87 0.05
CA SER A 254 -24.30 -2.75 0.49
C SER A 254 -23.51 -3.33 -0.67
N PHE A 255 -24.17 -3.67 -1.78
CA PHE A 255 -23.50 -4.20 -2.97
C PHE A 255 -22.50 -3.20 -3.60
N LEU A 256 -22.74 -1.88 -3.55
CA LEU A 256 -21.89 -0.88 -4.23
C LEU A 256 -20.46 -0.86 -3.70
N ILE A 257 -20.22 -1.33 -2.48
CA ILE A 257 -18.87 -1.34 -1.91
C ILE A 257 -17.94 -2.33 -2.62
N PHE A 258 -18.46 -3.45 -3.14
CA PHE A 258 -17.65 -4.47 -3.79
C PHE A 258 -17.02 -4.01 -5.12
N PRO A 259 -17.76 -3.47 -6.09
CA PRO A 259 -17.14 -2.97 -7.32
C PRO A 259 -16.23 -1.77 -7.05
N LEU A 260 -16.54 -0.95 -6.04
CA LEU A 260 -15.68 0.17 -5.63
C LEU A 260 -14.34 -0.33 -5.05
N VAL A 261 -14.38 -1.28 -4.11
CA VAL A 261 -13.18 -1.89 -3.52
C VAL A 261 -12.40 -2.65 -4.59
N TRP A 262 -13.07 -3.39 -5.47
CA TRP A 262 -12.43 -4.07 -6.60
C TRP A 262 -11.66 -3.10 -7.48
N LEU A 263 -12.29 -2.00 -7.90
CA LEU A 263 -11.65 -0.98 -8.72
C LEU A 263 -10.44 -0.37 -8.01
N ASN A 264 -10.61 -0.03 -6.72
CA ASN A 264 -9.52 0.50 -5.89
C ASN A 264 -8.35 -0.48 -5.83
N VAL A 265 -8.59 -1.76 -5.54
CA VAL A 265 -7.54 -2.77 -5.43
C VAL A 265 -6.88 -3.05 -6.79
N PHE A 266 -7.66 -3.08 -7.87
CA PHE A 266 -7.16 -3.22 -9.24
C PHE A 266 -6.21 -2.08 -9.61
N VAL A 267 -6.64 -0.83 -9.43
CA VAL A 267 -5.82 0.36 -9.70
C VAL A 267 -4.57 0.36 -8.82
N ASN A 268 -4.70 0.06 -7.53
CA ASN A 268 -3.58 -0.02 -6.60
C ASN A 268 -2.56 -1.10 -7.01
N ASN A 269 -3.01 -2.30 -7.38
CA ASN A 269 -2.13 -3.39 -7.82
C ASN A 269 -1.39 -3.02 -9.10
N ILE A 270 -2.06 -2.44 -10.09
CA ILE A 270 -1.42 -2.03 -11.34
C ILE A 270 -0.44 -0.88 -11.07
N PHE A 271 -0.89 0.18 -10.42
CA PHE A 271 -0.12 1.41 -10.29
C PHE A 271 1.13 1.23 -9.44
N VAL A 272 1.01 0.64 -8.25
CA VAL A 272 2.14 0.48 -7.31
C VAL A 272 3.21 -0.42 -7.86
N ILE A 273 2.81 -1.58 -8.39
CA ILE A 273 3.75 -2.60 -8.84
C ILE A 273 4.45 -2.10 -10.12
N THR A 274 3.73 -1.34 -10.96
CA THR A 274 4.33 -0.65 -12.11
C THR A 274 5.38 0.37 -11.66
N LEU A 275 5.05 1.25 -10.71
CA LEU A 275 6.02 2.23 -10.18
C LEU A 275 7.23 1.57 -9.53
N ALA A 276 7.02 0.49 -8.77
CA ALA A 276 8.12 -0.29 -8.20
C ALA A 276 9.03 -0.88 -9.28
N SER A 277 8.46 -1.37 -10.40
CA SER A 277 9.24 -1.86 -11.54
C SER A 277 10.04 -0.76 -12.24
N TRP A 278 9.51 0.47 -12.26
CA TRP A 278 10.20 1.62 -12.86
C TRP A 278 11.47 1.97 -12.12
N VAL A 279 11.55 1.75 -10.80
CA VAL A 279 12.79 1.94 -10.03
C VAL A 279 13.94 1.10 -10.61
N ASN A 280 13.67 -0.15 -10.98
CA ASN A 280 14.68 -1.02 -11.61
C ASN A 280 15.04 -0.55 -13.03
N ASN A 281 14.04 -0.17 -13.84
CA ASN A 281 14.27 0.26 -15.21
C ASN A 281 15.04 1.60 -15.28
N VAL A 282 14.58 2.59 -14.52
CA VAL A 282 15.19 3.92 -14.44
C VAL A 282 16.59 3.82 -13.85
N SER A 283 16.79 3.08 -12.76
CA SER A 283 18.13 2.93 -12.17
C SER A 283 19.12 2.23 -13.11
N THR A 284 18.67 1.25 -13.90
CA THR A 284 19.46 0.61 -14.96
C THR A 284 19.83 1.61 -16.06
N MET A 285 18.87 2.43 -16.49
CA MET A 285 19.07 3.43 -17.53
C MET A 285 20.07 4.50 -17.07
N THR A 286 19.85 5.10 -15.90
CA THR A 286 20.73 6.09 -15.28
C THR A 286 22.16 5.55 -15.11
N PHE A 287 22.30 4.31 -14.65
CA PHE A 287 23.60 3.66 -14.51
C PHE A 287 24.33 3.52 -15.86
N LYS A 288 23.63 3.04 -16.90
CA LYS A 288 24.21 2.90 -18.25
C LYS A 288 24.62 4.25 -18.83
N GLU A 289 23.80 5.28 -18.66
CA GLU A 289 24.10 6.64 -19.09
C GLU A 289 25.33 7.19 -18.37
N GLN A 290 25.43 7.01 -17.05
CA GLN A 290 26.59 7.43 -16.27
C GLN A 290 27.88 6.77 -16.75
N VAL A 291 27.88 5.44 -16.92
CA VAL A 291 29.06 4.71 -17.41
C VAL A 291 29.43 5.18 -18.82
N ARG A 292 28.45 5.42 -19.69
CA ARG A 292 28.68 5.93 -21.04
C ARG A 292 29.29 7.33 -21.01
N ALA A 293 28.77 8.24 -20.18
CA ALA A 293 29.27 9.61 -20.05
C ALA A 293 30.72 9.64 -19.53
N ILE A 294 31.06 8.81 -18.54
CA ILE A 294 32.44 8.64 -18.05
C ILE A 294 33.36 8.09 -19.15
N VAL A 295 32.85 7.23 -20.03
CA VAL A 295 33.62 6.71 -21.17
C VAL A 295 33.86 7.80 -22.23
N HIS A 296 32.88 8.65 -22.53
CA HIS A 296 32.96 9.65 -23.59
C HIS A 296 33.72 10.92 -23.18
N SER A 297 33.72 11.27 -21.90
CA SER A 297 34.38 12.49 -21.40
C SER A 297 35.90 12.51 -21.58
N GLY A 298 36.55 11.43 -22.04
CA GLY A 298 37.87 11.47 -22.67
C GLY A 298 39.08 11.90 -21.80
N VAL A 299 38.88 12.37 -20.56
CA VAL A 299 39.93 13.11 -19.83
C VAL A 299 40.44 12.35 -18.59
N GLY A 300 41.70 11.90 -18.67
CA GLY A 300 42.59 11.78 -17.52
C GLY A 300 42.88 10.38 -16.97
N THR A 301 44.02 10.29 -16.25
CA THR A 301 44.53 9.11 -15.52
C THR A 301 43.53 8.48 -14.54
N ARG A 302 42.50 9.22 -14.11
CA ARG A 302 41.47 8.76 -13.15
C ARG A 302 40.26 8.04 -13.77
N ARG A 303 40.15 7.97 -15.11
CA ARG A 303 39.02 7.32 -15.80
C ARG A 303 38.78 5.88 -15.37
N SER A 304 39.85 5.11 -15.21
CA SER A 304 39.78 3.71 -14.77
C SER A 304 39.17 3.60 -13.36
N ALA A 305 39.59 4.47 -12.44
CA ALA A 305 39.07 4.50 -11.08
C ALA A 305 37.58 4.90 -11.04
N LEU A 306 37.17 5.93 -11.79
CA LEU A 306 35.77 6.34 -11.89
C LEU A 306 34.88 5.26 -12.50
N ARG A 307 35.33 4.63 -13.60
CA ARG A 307 34.59 3.53 -14.22
C ARG A 307 34.42 2.37 -13.25
N LYS A 308 35.49 1.96 -12.54
CA LYS A 308 35.41 0.92 -11.50
C LYS A 308 34.47 1.33 -10.37
N GLY A 309 34.53 2.59 -9.94
CA GLY A 309 33.68 3.14 -8.88
C GLY A 309 32.19 3.13 -9.25
N ALA A 310 31.87 3.49 -10.50
CA ALA A 310 30.52 3.44 -11.06
C ALA A 310 30.07 1.98 -11.26
N THR A 311 30.89 1.12 -11.86
CA THR A 311 30.54 -0.31 -12.07
C THR A 311 30.38 -1.09 -10.76
N ALA A 312 31.00 -0.64 -9.67
CA ALA A 312 30.76 -1.20 -8.34
C ALA A 312 29.36 -0.89 -7.79
N CYS A 313 28.62 0.07 -8.37
CA CYS A 313 27.23 0.33 -8.03
C CYS A 313 26.33 -0.74 -8.67
N ALA A 314 25.49 -1.39 -7.86
CA ALA A 314 24.42 -2.25 -8.33
C ALA A 314 23.16 -1.47 -8.79
N VAL A 315 22.41 -2.05 -9.71
CA VAL A 315 21.05 -1.58 -10.07
C VAL A 315 20.11 -1.72 -8.87
N LEU A 316 19.23 -0.73 -8.66
CA LEU A 316 18.30 -0.69 -7.52
C LEU A 316 17.03 -1.48 -7.84
N LYS A 317 16.50 -2.21 -6.87
CA LYS A 317 15.33 -3.09 -7.08
C LYS A 317 14.44 -3.12 -5.86
N ILE A 318 13.13 -2.95 -6.03
CA ILE A 318 12.19 -3.17 -4.93
C ILE A 318 12.02 -4.69 -4.74
N LYS A 319 12.44 -5.20 -3.58
CA LYS A 319 12.55 -6.64 -3.31
C LYS A 319 11.33 -7.22 -2.61
N PHE A 320 11.01 -8.47 -2.94
CA PHE A 320 10.04 -9.29 -2.23
C PHE A 320 10.65 -10.67 -1.94
N GLY A 321 10.95 -10.95 -0.68
CA GLY A 321 11.75 -12.12 -0.31
C GLY A 321 13.09 -12.18 -1.08
N SER A 322 13.35 -13.31 -1.75
CA SER A 322 14.54 -13.48 -2.60
C SER A 322 14.41 -12.91 -4.01
N ASN A 323 13.23 -12.40 -4.38
CA ASN A 323 12.91 -11.89 -5.72
C ASN A 323 12.76 -10.35 -5.71
N PHE A 324 12.44 -9.78 -6.87
CA PHE A 324 12.19 -8.35 -7.02
C PHE A 324 11.04 -8.09 -7.97
N ILE A 325 10.38 -6.94 -7.80
CA ILE A 325 9.28 -6.50 -8.64
C ILE A 325 9.85 -6.03 -9.98
N ASP A 326 9.52 -6.75 -11.05
CA ASP A 326 9.88 -6.42 -12.43
C ASP A 326 8.69 -5.85 -13.21
N SER A 327 8.92 -5.50 -14.47
CA SER A 327 7.86 -4.92 -15.32
C SER A 327 6.77 -5.91 -15.73
N ALA A 328 7.00 -7.22 -15.58
CA ALA A 328 6.02 -8.26 -15.87
C ALA A 328 5.14 -8.58 -14.66
N THR A 329 5.62 -8.31 -13.44
CA THR A 329 4.95 -8.62 -12.18
C THR A 329 3.51 -8.10 -12.12
N PRO A 330 3.17 -6.85 -12.53
CA PRO A 330 1.78 -6.39 -12.52
C PRO A 330 0.87 -7.25 -13.41
N LEU A 331 1.34 -7.61 -14.61
CA LEU A 331 0.58 -8.42 -15.57
C LEU A 331 0.38 -9.86 -15.06
N VAL A 332 1.41 -10.44 -14.44
CA VAL A 332 1.33 -11.78 -13.83
C VAL A 332 0.29 -11.80 -12.72
N ILE A 333 0.28 -10.78 -11.84
CA ILE A 333 -0.70 -10.67 -10.76
C ILE A 333 -2.12 -10.51 -11.30
N GLN A 334 -2.32 -9.65 -12.31
CA GLN A 334 -3.66 -9.49 -12.89
C GLN A 334 -4.15 -10.75 -13.59
N ASN A 335 -3.28 -11.42 -14.34
CA ASN A 335 -3.62 -12.70 -14.97
C ASN A 335 -4.00 -13.74 -13.90
N PHE A 336 -3.24 -13.81 -12.80
CA PHE A 336 -3.57 -14.66 -11.66
C PHE A 336 -4.96 -14.31 -11.07
N CYS A 337 -5.23 -13.04 -10.77
CA CYS A 337 -6.53 -12.61 -10.23
C CYS A 337 -7.70 -12.97 -11.15
N LEU A 338 -7.55 -12.74 -12.45
CA LEU A 338 -8.59 -13.05 -13.45
C LEU A 338 -8.81 -14.56 -13.56
N ALA A 339 -7.74 -15.35 -13.67
CA ALA A 339 -7.83 -16.81 -13.77
C ALA A 339 -8.49 -17.45 -12.54
N GLN A 340 -8.13 -17.00 -11.34
CA GLN A 340 -8.75 -17.47 -10.10
C GLN A 340 -10.22 -17.06 -10.01
N THR A 341 -10.57 -15.84 -10.41
CA THR A 341 -11.97 -15.38 -10.43
C THR A 341 -12.82 -16.22 -11.39
N VAL A 342 -12.33 -16.48 -12.62
CA VAL A 342 -13.01 -17.34 -13.59
C VAL A 342 -13.20 -18.76 -13.04
N THR A 343 -12.18 -19.31 -12.38
CA THR A 343 -12.26 -20.63 -11.73
C THR A 343 -13.36 -20.66 -10.67
N LEU A 344 -13.44 -19.64 -9.80
CA LEU A 344 -14.49 -19.53 -8.78
C LEU A 344 -15.88 -19.39 -9.40
N ILE A 345 -16.01 -18.65 -10.51
CA ILE A 345 -17.27 -18.52 -11.26
C ILE A 345 -17.71 -19.88 -11.81
N LEU A 346 -16.83 -20.64 -12.45
CA LEU A 346 -17.14 -21.95 -13.01
C LEU A 346 -17.57 -22.95 -11.92
N ILE A 347 -16.85 -22.98 -10.78
CA ILE A 347 -17.22 -23.81 -9.62
C ILE A 347 -18.58 -23.37 -9.04
N GLY A 348 -18.82 -22.06 -8.97
CA GLY A 348 -20.08 -21.50 -8.49
C GLY A 348 -21.27 -21.82 -9.39
N GLY A 349 -21.11 -21.69 -10.71
CA GLY A 349 -22.14 -21.96 -11.71
C GLY A 349 -22.52 -23.44 -11.79
N SER A 350 -21.55 -24.35 -11.70
CA SER A 350 -21.80 -25.79 -11.71
C SER A 350 -22.72 -26.25 -10.57
N LYS A 351 -22.71 -25.55 -9.42
CA LYS A 351 -23.59 -25.86 -8.28
C LYS A 351 -25.01 -25.34 -8.45
N LYS A 352 -25.27 -24.29 -9.25
CA LYS A 352 -26.62 -23.76 -9.49
C LYS A 352 -27.41 -24.58 -10.51
N GLY A 353 -26.72 -25.38 -11.35
CA GLY A 353 -27.34 -26.24 -12.36
C GLY A 353 -27.66 -27.66 -11.90
N ARG A 354 -27.35 -28.02 -10.65
CA ARG A 354 -27.82 -29.23 -9.97
C ARG A 354 -28.85 -28.82 -8.94
#